data_AF-A0A1H3R662-F1
#
_entry.id   AF-A0A1H3R662-F1
#
_cell.length_a   1.000
_cell.length_b   1.000
_cell.length_c   1.000
_cell.angle_alpha   90.00
_cell.angle_beta   90.00
_cell.angle_gamma   90.00
#
_symmetry.space_group_name_H-M   'P 1'
#
loop_
_entity.id
_entity.type
_entity.pdbx_description
1 polymer ?
#
loop_
_entity_poly.entity_id
_entity_poly.type
_entity_poly.pdbx_seq_one_letter_code
_entity_poly.pdbx_strand_id
1 'polypeptide(L)'
;MLKLYLRWFDREPVGALLPAKSSRELIDLDALGAFTAPRRTRRYRCVDCGLLDTVHVYPAGDHLLHCQQCGSRSIDLQDKPYQTVQLRHEWLPRTLSKLMVGDVTSPQVLVPNRVWHLADIDSPRGQVAVMLVRSGWQCDYAAVASVLRKFGRPRQIVLTTSRIEQEELNSAGRVVIPLASVAKLDAQGLWLERETLIEHYLRGVNQARKLLLHPTLKSDQHLWFELGPDNAWLRVNSRTVRLWGKQRLFVASIARAHIRNQPHRRLADAVNDAGYEGDVRSLHQICSRRDFREVIGIADGFVWIRDDVQ
;
A
#
# COMPACT_ATOMS: atom_id res chain seq x y z
N MET A 1 1.32 -17.45 0.63
CA MET A 1 2.33 -17.14 -0.41
C MET A 1 2.31 -15.65 -0.84
N LEU A 2 1.26 -15.15 -1.52
CA LEU A 2 1.21 -13.74 -2.01
C LEU A 2 1.59 -12.68 -0.96
N LYS A 3 0.94 -12.69 0.22
CA LYS A 3 1.24 -11.73 1.30
C LYS A 3 2.70 -11.78 1.77
N LEU A 4 3.31 -12.96 1.75
CA LEU A 4 4.71 -13.15 2.13
C LEU A 4 5.64 -12.57 1.08
N TYR A 5 5.37 -12.85 -0.19
CA TYR A 5 6.10 -12.28 -1.32
C TYR A 5 6.05 -10.75 -1.30
N LEU A 6 4.86 -10.15 -1.20
CA LEU A 6 4.70 -8.70 -1.14
C LEU A 6 5.43 -8.09 0.07
N ARG A 7 5.38 -8.77 1.22
CA ARG A 7 6.11 -8.35 2.42
C ARG A 7 7.64 -8.37 2.21
N TRP A 8 8.19 -9.36 1.54
CA TRP A 8 9.62 -9.39 1.19
C TRP A 8 9.95 -8.33 0.15
N PHE A 9 9.13 -8.22 -0.89
CA PHE A 9 9.23 -7.15 -1.86
C PHE A 9 9.18 -5.78 -1.19
N ASP A 10 8.53 -5.57 -0.05
CA ASP A 10 8.55 -4.26 0.63
C ASP A 10 9.76 -4.00 1.50
N ARG A 11 10.30 -5.04 2.14
CA ARG A 11 11.30 -4.90 3.20
C ARG A 11 12.74 -4.96 2.71
N GLU A 12 12.99 -5.70 1.63
CA GLU A 12 14.35 -5.95 1.16
C GLU A 12 14.96 -4.70 0.52
N PRO A 13 16.10 -4.15 0.96
CA PRO A 13 16.73 -3.08 0.21
C PRO A 13 17.08 -3.56 -1.21
N VAL A 14 17.26 -2.60 -2.11
CA VAL A 14 17.67 -2.90 -3.49
C VAL A 14 18.98 -3.68 -3.44
N GLY A 15 19.02 -4.88 -4.02
CA GLY A 15 20.21 -5.72 -3.99
C GLY A 15 20.28 -6.74 -2.84
N ALA A 16 19.34 -6.72 -1.89
CA ALA A 16 19.42 -7.60 -0.73
C ALA A 16 19.19 -9.07 -1.06
N LEU A 17 19.96 -9.92 -0.38
CA LEU A 17 20.04 -11.35 -0.61
C LEU A 17 19.33 -12.09 0.52
N LEU A 18 18.46 -13.01 0.12
CA LEU A 18 17.82 -13.94 1.02
C LEU A 18 18.63 -15.24 1.05
N PRO A 19 18.91 -15.82 2.23
CA PRO A 19 19.41 -17.19 2.28
C PRO A 19 18.37 -18.12 1.66
N ALA A 20 18.81 -19.06 0.83
CA ALA A 20 17.96 -20.14 0.37
C ALA A 20 17.65 -21.05 1.57
N LYS A 21 16.65 -20.69 2.37
CA LYS A 21 16.05 -21.64 3.30
C LYS A 21 15.28 -22.66 2.47
N SER A 22 15.36 -23.93 2.83
CA SER A 22 14.57 -25.02 2.21
C SER A 22 13.09 -24.98 2.58
N SER A 23 12.54 -23.80 2.89
CA SER A 23 11.12 -23.67 3.20
C SER A 23 10.32 -23.80 1.90
N ARG A 24 9.17 -24.48 1.98
CA ARG A 24 8.29 -24.74 0.84
C ARG A 24 7.89 -23.44 0.12
N GLU A 25 7.73 -22.36 0.86
CA GLU A 25 7.35 -21.05 0.33
C GLU A 25 8.43 -20.40 -0.56
N LEU A 26 9.70 -20.64 -0.29
CA LEU A 26 10.79 -20.15 -1.13
C LEU A 26 10.91 -20.97 -2.42
N ILE A 27 10.69 -22.29 -2.33
CA ILE A 27 10.65 -23.18 -3.49
C ILE A 27 9.53 -22.77 -4.44
N ASP A 28 8.32 -22.52 -3.91
CA ASP A 28 7.19 -22.12 -4.73
C ASP A 28 7.44 -20.77 -5.43
N LEU A 29 8.06 -19.80 -4.75
CA LEU A 29 8.39 -18.50 -5.34
C LEU A 29 9.56 -18.57 -6.35
N ASP A 30 10.52 -19.46 -6.12
CA ASP A 30 11.61 -19.75 -7.07
C ASP A 30 11.06 -20.39 -8.35
N ALA A 31 10.13 -21.34 -8.24
CA ALA A 31 9.45 -21.95 -9.38
C ALA A 31 8.68 -20.92 -10.23
N LEU A 32 8.22 -19.82 -9.61
CA LEU A 32 7.56 -18.70 -10.27
C LEU A 32 8.54 -17.67 -10.86
N GLY A 33 9.85 -17.84 -10.67
CA GLY A 33 10.89 -16.95 -11.18
C GLY A 33 11.00 -15.63 -10.42
N ALA A 34 10.49 -15.57 -9.19
CA ALA A 34 10.50 -14.38 -8.33
C ALA A 34 11.92 -14.02 -7.84
N PHE A 35 12.84 -14.98 -7.90
CA PHE A 35 14.21 -14.84 -7.48
C PHE A 35 15.19 -14.93 -8.64
N THR A 36 16.37 -14.35 -8.46
CA THR A 36 17.52 -14.64 -9.33
C THR A 36 17.98 -16.07 -9.09
N ALA A 37 18.60 -16.69 -10.09
CA ALA A 37 19.22 -17.99 -9.91
C ALA A 37 20.10 -18.01 -8.64
N PRO A 38 20.00 -19.06 -7.81
CA PRO A 38 20.75 -19.15 -6.56
C PRO A 38 22.24 -19.03 -6.83
N ARG A 39 22.89 -18.10 -6.14
CA ARG A 39 24.35 -17.93 -6.18
C ARG A 39 24.97 -18.57 -4.94
N ARG A 40 26.19 -19.09 -5.09
CA ARG A 40 27.02 -19.49 -3.95
C ARG A 40 27.53 -18.23 -3.28
N THR A 41 27.25 -18.10 -1.99
CA THR A 41 27.73 -17.03 -1.14
C THR A 41 28.59 -17.62 -0.04
N ARG A 42 29.69 -16.94 0.25
CA ARG A 42 30.59 -17.28 1.36
C ARG A 42 30.75 -16.09 2.27
N ARG A 43 30.92 -16.37 3.56
CA ARG A 43 31.44 -15.39 4.49
C ARG A 43 32.95 -15.34 4.31
N TYR A 44 33.51 -14.15 4.46
CA TYR A 44 34.95 -13.96 4.40
C TYR A 44 35.39 -13.03 5.52
N ARG A 45 36.61 -13.23 5.97
CA ARG A 45 37.32 -12.33 6.86
C ARG A 45 38.54 -11.80 6.12
N CYS A 46 38.65 -10.49 5.99
CA CYS A 46 39.90 -9.90 5.52
C CYS A 46 40.98 -10.10 6.58
N VAL A 47 42.12 -10.68 6.18
CA VAL A 47 43.24 -10.93 7.09
C VAL A 47 43.86 -9.61 7.56
N ASP A 48 43.87 -8.58 6.71
CA ASP A 48 44.58 -7.34 6.98
C ASP A 48 43.76 -6.32 7.78
N CYS A 49 42.51 -6.05 7.38
CA CYS A 49 41.65 -5.08 8.09
C CYS A 49 40.64 -5.71 9.04
N GLY A 50 40.57 -7.05 9.09
CA GLY A 50 39.64 -7.78 9.96
C GLY A 50 38.17 -7.71 9.57
N LEU A 51 37.81 -7.03 8.46
CA LEU A 51 36.42 -6.93 8.00
C LEU A 51 35.82 -8.33 7.82
N LEU A 52 34.67 -8.56 8.45
CA LEU A 52 33.86 -9.74 8.24
C LEU A 52 32.67 -9.38 7.35
N ASP A 53 32.57 -10.01 6.19
CA ASP A 53 31.58 -9.67 5.17
C ASP A 53 31.18 -10.90 4.35
N THR A 54 30.19 -10.75 3.46
CA THR A 54 29.66 -11.80 2.59
C THR A 54 29.90 -11.47 1.14
N VAL A 55 30.42 -12.43 0.39
CA VAL A 55 30.70 -12.26 -1.04
C VAL A 55 30.08 -13.36 -1.88
N HIS A 56 29.64 -12.97 -3.07
CA HIS A 56 29.20 -13.90 -4.11
C HIS A 56 30.40 -14.48 -4.82
N VAL A 57 30.45 -15.80 -4.90
CA VAL A 57 31.55 -16.50 -5.55
C VAL A 57 31.01 -17.30 -6.73
N TYR A 58 31.56 -17.00 -7.91
CA TYR A 58 31.37 -17.86 -9.07
C TYR A 58 32.19 -19.13 -8.88
N PRO A 59 31.76 -20.30 -9.39
CA PRO A 59 32.39 -21.59 -9.12
C PRO A 59 33.91 -21.70 -9.38
N ALA A 60 34.50 -20.78 -10.15
CA ALA A 60 35.93 -20.73 -10.46
C ALA A 60 36.63 -19.41 -10.06
N GLY A 61 35.95 -18.53 -9.31
CA GLY A 61 36.37 -17.14 -9.09
C GLY A 61 36.95 -16.82 -7.71
N ASP A 62 37.08 -17.80 -6.80
CA ASP A 62 37.47 -17.58 -5.39
C ASP A 62 38.80 -16.84 -5.24
N HIS A 63 39.74 -17.04 -6.18
CA HIS A 63 41.07 -16.41 -6.19
C HIS A 63 41.06 -14.94 -6.67
N LEU A 64 39.95 -14.45 -7.22
CA LEU A 64 39.80 -13.06 -7.70
C LEU A 64 39.19 -12.13 -6.65
N LEU A 65 38.85 -12.66 -5.48
CA LEU A 65 38.23 -11.90 -4.42
C LEU A 65 39.22 -10.90 -3.83
N HIS A 66 38.70 -9.73 -3.45
CA HIS A 66 39.42 -8.71 -2.68
C HIS A 66 38.50 -8.13 -1.59
N CYS A 67 39.08 -7.65 -0.50
CA CYS A 67 38.35 -6.96 0.55
C CYS A 67 37.75 -5.64 0.02
N GLN A 68 36.45 -5.45 0.19
CA GLN A 68 35.75 -4.24 -0.26
C GLN A 68 36.20 -2.95 0.46
N GLN A 69 36.75 -3.08 1.68
CA GLN A 69 37.16 -1.94 2.50
C GLN A 69 38.61 -1.52 2.29
N CYS A 70 39.56 -2.48 2.21
CA CYS A 70 41.00 -2.17 2.09
C CYS A 70 41.63 -2.62 0.77
N GLY A 71 40.89 -3.30 -0.11
CA GLY A 71 41.37 -3.78 -1.41
C GLY A 71 42.30 -5.00 -1.35
N SER A 72 42.63 -5.51 -0.15
CA SER A 72 43.53 -6.66 0.00
C SER A 72 42.98 -7.94 -0.63
N ARG A 73 43.85 -8.74 -1.24
CA ARG A 73 43.56 -10.09 -1.74
C ARG A 73 43.73 -11.18 -0.67
N SER A 74 44.22 -10.82 0.52
CA SER A 74 44.40 -11.74 1.64
C SER A 74 43.07 -11.93 2.36
N ILE A 75 42.31 -12.92 1.93
CA ILE A 75 40.97 -13.20 2.44
C ILE A 75 40.87 -14.63 2.92
N ASP A 76 40.35 -14.79 4.13
CA ASP A 76 40.02 -16.09 4.70
C ASP A 76 38.53 -16.37 4.51
N LEU A 77 38.22 -17.39 3.69
CA LEU A 77 36.84 -17.80 3.41
C LEU A 77 36.33 -18.69 4.56
N GLN A 78 35.38 -18.16 5.31
CA GLN A 78 34.77 -18.81 6.45
C GLN A 78 33.58 -19.67 6.00
N ASP A 79 33.40 -20.82 6.63
CA ASP A 79 32.30 -21.79 6.44
C ASP A 79 32.20 -22.46 5.04
N LYS A 80 31.30 -23.46 4.94
CA LYS A 80 30.89 -24.04 3.65
C LYS A 80 30.02 -23.02 2.88
N PRO A 81 30.13 -22.95 1.54
CA PRO A 81 29.30 -22.06 0.73
C PRO A 81 27.83 -22.40 0.92
N TYR A 82 27.00 -21.39 1.14
CA TYR A 82 25.54 -21.53 1.20
C TYR A 82 24.90 -20.83 0.00
N GLN A 83 23.72 -21.30 -0.39
CA GLN A 83 22.97 -20.68 -1.48
C GLN A 83 22.24 -19.44 -0.96
N THR A 84 22.37 -18.35 -1.71
CA THR A 84 21.55 -17.14 -1.52
C THR A 84 20.83 -16.82 -2.81
N VAL A 85 19.62 -16.31 -2.68
CA VAL A 85 18.77 -15.87 -3.77
C VAL A 85 18.44 -14.39 -3.58
N GLN A 86 18.42 -13.62 -4.65
CA GLN A 86 18.02 -12.21 -4.61
C GLN A 86 16.59 -12.07 -5.14
N LEU A 87 15.78 -11.23 -4.51
CA LEU A 87 14.47 -10.89 -5.07
C LEU A 87 14.61 -10.05 -6.34
N ARG A 88 13.98 -10.49 -7.43
CA ARG A 88 13.93 -9.76 -8.69
C ARG A 88 12.93 -8.63 -8.58
N HIS A 89 13.43 -7.42 -8.41
CA HIS A 89 12.60 -6.24 -8.21
C HIS A 89 11.82 -5.87 -9.48
N GLU A 90 12.32 -6.26 -10.64
CA GLU A 90 11.66 -6.11 -11.93
C GLU A 90 10.58 -7.18 -12.18
N TRP A 91 10.59 -8.31 -11.45
CA TRP A 91 9.64 -9.40 -11.68
C TRP A 91 8.20 -8.96 -11.40
N LEU A 92 7.92 -8.36 -10.23
CA LEU A 92 6.58 -7.91 -9.88
C LEU A 92 6.02 -6.87 -10.88
N PRO A 93 6.70 -5.72 -11.15
CA PRO A 93 6.23 -4.77 -12.14
C PRO A 93 6.07 -5.39 -13.54
N ARG A 94 7.02 -6.21 -13.99
CA ARG A 94 7.00 -6.79 -15.35
C ARG A 94 5.85 -7.77 -15.54
N THR A 95 5.65 -8.68 -14.59
CA THR A 95 4.58 -9.69 -14.67
C THR A 95 3.21 -9.01 -14.66
N LEU A 96 3.00 -8.02 -13.79
CA LEU A 96 1.73 -7.28 -13.77
C LEU A 96 1.48 -6.48 -15.05
N SER A 97 2.51 -5.79 -15.57
CA SER A 97 2.44 -5.05 -16.85
C SER A 97 2.05 -5.97 -18.00
N LYS A 98 2.77 -7.10 -18.15
CA LYS A 98 2.55 -8.10 -19.20
C LYS A 98 1.10 -8.59 -19.23
N LEU A 99 0.49 -8.80 -18.08
CA LEU A 99 -0.88 -9.32 -18.01
C LEU A 99 -1.96 -8.28 -18.31
N MET A 100 -1.66 -6.99 -18.14
CA MET A 100 -2.61 -5.91 -18.45
C MET A 100 -2.60 -5.52 -19.92
N VAL A 101 -1.43 -5.48 -20.56
CA VAL A 101 -1.26 -4.94 -21.93
C VAL A 101 -0.52 -5.88 -22.90
N GLY A 102 -0.20 -7.10 -22.47
CA GLY A 102 0.52 -8.09 -23.27
C GLY A 102 2.05 -7.92 -23.23
N ASP A 103 2.75 -8.75 -24.01
CA ASP A 103 4.22 -8.80 -24.06
C ASP A 103 4.90 -7.55 -24.67
N VAL A 104 4.12 -6.62 -25.19
CA VAL A 104 4.61 -5.51 -26.02
C VAL A 104 5.08 -4.32 -25.18
N THR A 105 4.63 -4.18 -23.94
CA THR A 105 4.90 -3.01 -23.10
C THR A 105 5.55 -3.39 -21.78
N SER A 106 6.80 -2.97 -21.61
CA SER A 106 7.50 -3.05 -20.33
C SER A 106 7.05 -1.92 -19.41
N PRO A 107 6.99 -2.16 -18.09
CA PRO A 107 6.63 -1.12 -17.14
C PRO A 107 7.65 0.02 -17.18
N GLN A 108 7.18 1.26 -17.20
CA GLN A 108 8.03 2.44 -17.14
C GLN A 108 8.42 2.71 -15.67
N VAL A 109 9.73 2.71 -15.39
CA VAL A 109 10.25 3.10 -14.07
C VAL A 109 10.19 4.62 -13.95
N LEU A 110 9.43 5.12 -12.98
CA LEU A 110 9.36 6.56 -12.68
C LEU A 110 10.26 6.96 -11.52
N VAL A 111 10.35 6.08 -10.53
CA VAL A 111 11.32 6.18 -9.44
C VAL A 111 11.96 4.82 -9.27
N PRO A 112 13.30 4.71 -9.37
CA PRO A 112 14.01 3.44 -9.24
C PRO A 112 13.56 2.67 -8.00
N ASN A 113 13.14 1.43 -8.21
CA ASN A 113 12.73 0.50 -7.13
C ASN A 113 11.58 0.99 -6.25
N ARG A 114 10.80 1.98 -6.72
CA ARG A 114 9.76 2.60 -5.89
C ARG A 114 8.44 2.84 -6.63
N VAL A 115 8.48 3.43 -7.82
CA VAL A 115 7.28 3.80 -8.58
C VAL A 115 7.43 3.36 -10.01
N TRP A 116 6.43 2.61 -10.48
CA TRP A 116 6.33 2.15 -11.86
C TRP A 116 4.97 2.55 -12.42
N HIS A 117 4.95 2.99 -13.67
CA HIS A 117 3.76 2.92 -14.49
C HIS A 117 3.74 1.55 -15.14
N LEU A 118 2.65 0.82 -14.93
CA LEU A 118 2.50 -0.54 -15.44
C LEU A 118 1.78 -0.54 -16.79
N ALA A 119 0.69 0.22 -16.90
CA ALA A 119 -0.16 0.23 -18.10
C ALA A 119 -1.11 1.42 -18.09
N ASP A 120 -1.60 1.79 -19.26
CA ASP A 120 -2.82 2.59 -19.40
C ASP A 120 -3.96 1.63 -19.79
N ILE A 121 -5.07 1.68 -19.06
CA ILE A 121 -6.25 0.84 -19.32
C ILE A 121 -7.48 1.70 -19.57
N ASP A 122 -8.38 1.22 -20.42
CA ASP A 122 -9.66 1.88 -20.64
C ASP A 122 -10.65 1.55 -19.51
N SER A 123 -11.34 2.57 -19.05
CA SER A 123 -12.50 2.46 -18.15
C SER A 123 -13.69 3.21 -18.74
N PRO A 124 -14.92 2.99 -18.23
CA PRO A 124 -16.09 3.77 -18.64
C PRO A 124 -15.96 5.28 -18.42
N ARG A 125 -15.03 5.72 -17.56
CA ARG A 125 -14.76 7.14 -17.33
C ARG A 125 -13.71 7.70 -18.28
N GLY A 126 -13.05 6.88 -19.08
CA GLY A 126 -11.92 7.19 -19.94
C GLY A 126 -10.66 6.43 -19.52
N GLN A 127 -9.53 6.73 -20.15
CA GLN A 127 -8.25 6.07 -19.88
C GLN A 127 -7.76 6.33 -18.44
N VAL A 128 -7.21 5.30 -17.80
CA VAL A 128 -6.72 5.30 -16.42
C VAL A 128 -5.33 4.70 -16.39
N ALA A 129 -4.37 5.40 -15.79
CA ALA A 129 -3.02 4.88 -15.61
C ALA A 129 -2.96 3.96 -14.39
N VAL A 130 -2.38 2.77 -14.55
CA VAL A 130 -2.13 1.82 -13.46
C VAL A 130 -0.68 1.97 -13.00
N MET A 131 -0.52 2.37 -11.75
CA MET A 131 0.76 2.61 -11.10
C MET A 131 1.01 1.53 -10.06
N LEU A 132 2.25 1.11 -9.90
CA LEU A 132 2.70 0.32 -8.76
C LEU A 132 3.60 1.17 -7.88
N VAL A 133 3.28 1.22 -6.59
CA VAL A 133 4.08 1.88 -5.55
C VAL A 133 4.50 0.83 -4.54
N ARG A 134 5.81 0.72 -4.36
CA ARG A 134 6.41 -0.12 -3.34
C ARG A 134 6.48 0.64 -2.02
N SER A 135 5.78 0.16 -1.01
CA SER A 135 5.71 0.79 0.31
C SER A 135 6.65 0.09 1.29
N GLY A 136 7.82 0.68 1.52
CA GLY A 136 8.84 0.19 2.46
C GLY A 136 9.18 1.22 3.55
N TRP A 137 9.97 0.83 4.55
CA TRP A 137 10.27 1.65 5.74
C TRP A 137 10.87 3.04 5.47
N GLN A 138 11.53 3.24 4.34
CA GLN A 138 12.13 4.52 3.94
C GLN A 138 11.40 5.16 2.75
N CYS A 139 10.10 4.90 2.60
CA CYS A 139 9.34 5.52 1.51
C CYS A 139 9.07 7.00 1.82
N ASP A 140 9.72 7.90 1.07
CA ASP A 140 9.34 9.31 1.03
C ASP A 140 8.08 9.48 0.16
N TYR A 141 6.92 9.49 0.82
CA TYR A 141 5.65 9.62 0.13
C TYR A 141 5.42 11.00 -0.49
N ALA A 142 6.12 12.05 -0.04
CA ALA A 142 6.03 13.37 -0.67
C ALA A 142 6.66 13.36 -2.06
N ALA A 143 7.83 12.73 -2.20
CA ALA A 143 8.48 12.50 -3.48
C ALA A 143 7.61 11.64 -4.41
N VAL A 144 7.05 10.54 -3.90
CA VAL A 144 6.11 9.68 -4.65
C VAL A 144 4.89 10.48 -5.13
N ALA A 145 4.24 11.21 -4.25
CA ALA A 145 3.08 12.04 -4.58
C ALA A 145 3.41 13.12 -5.62
N SER A 146 4.62 13.68 -5.58
CA SER A 146 5.12 14.64 -6.58
C SER A 146 5.24 14.00 -7.96
N VAL A 147 5.89 12.83 -8.05
CA VAL A 147 6.03 12.08 -9.32
C VAL A 147 4.67 11.71 -9.89
N LEU A 148 3.78 11.15 -9.06
CA LEU A 148 2.44 10.77 -9.51
C LEU A 148 1.63 11.97 -9.99
N ARG A 149 1.79 13.18 -9.41
CA ARG A 149 1.13 14.40 -9.90
C ARG A 149 1.69 14.87 -11.25
N LYS A 150 3.00 14.76 -11.45
CA LYS A 150 3.69 15.18 -12.68
C LYS A 150 3.53 14.21 -13.85
N PHE A 151 3.09 12.98 -13.60
CA PHE A 151 2.96 11.92 -14.61
C PHE A 151 1.93 12.21 -15.74
N GLY A 152 1.28 13.38 -15.76
CA GLY A 152 0.46 13.83 -16.89
C GLY A 152 -0.86 13.10 -17.09
N ARG A 153 -1.15 12.07 -16.30
CA ARG A 153 -2.42 11.32 -16.31
C ARG A 153 -3.28 11.73 -15.11
N PRO A 154 -4.46 12.36 -15.30
CA PRO A 154 -5.29 12.82 -14.19
C PRO A 154 -5.98 11.67 -13.44
N ARG A 155 -6.22 10.54 -14.13
CA ARG A 155 -6.89 9.36 -13.59
C ARG A 155 -5.89 8.25 -13.36
N GLN A 156 -5.79 7.80 -12.12
CA GLN A 156 -4.75 6.86 -11.71
C GLN A 156 -5.32 5.80 -10.76
N ILE A 157 -4.91 4.57 -10.98
CA ILE A 157 -5.02 3.49 -9.99
C ILE A 157 -3.63 3.28 -9.43
N VAL A 158 -3.47 3.42 -8.12
CA VAL A 158 -2.19 3.22 -7.45
C VAL A 158 -2.26 1.92 -6.67
N LEU A 159 -1.62 0.89 -7.21
CA LEU A 159 -1.41 -0.39 -6.56
C LEU A 159 -0.29 -0.26 -5.53
N THR A 160 -0.52 -0.81 -4.34
CA THR A 160 0.39 -0.66 -3.22
C THR A 160 0.66 -2.02 -2.58
N THR A 161 1.91 -2.34 -2.33
CA THR A 161 2.32 -3.65 -1.82
C THR A 161 2.03 -3.81 -0.32
N SER A 162 1.88 -2.71 0.41
CA SER A 162 1.38 -2.66 1.79
C SER A 162 0.28 -1.60 1.96
N ARG A 163 -0.32 -1.52 3.15
CA ARG A 163 -1.30 -0.48 3.47
C ARG A 163 -0.58 0.87 3.56
N ILE A 164 -0.59 1.62 2.46
CA ILE A 164 -0.26 3.05 2.47
C ILE A 164 -1.43 3.77 3.14
N GLU A 165 -1.13 4.72 4.03
CA GLU A 165 -2.15 5.65 4.51
C GLU A 165 -2.64 6.44 3.30
N GLN A 166 -3.83 6.11 2.80
CA GLN A 166 -4.38 6.61 1.52
C GLN A 166 -4.25 8.14 1.36
N GLU A 167 -4.20 8.87 2.46
CA GLU A 167 -4.08 10.33 2.52
C GLU A 167 -2.79 10.89 1.90
N GLU A 168 -1.66 10.19 1.98
CA GLU A 168 -0.38 10.70 1.44
C GLU A 168 -0.35 10.71 -0.09
N LEU A 169 -1.13 9.82 -0.70
CA LEU A 169 -1.22 9.70 -2.15
C LEU A 169 -2.55 10.19 -2.69
N ASN A 170 -3.52 10.60 -1.89
CA ASN A 170 -4.86 10.95 -2.40
C ASN A 170 -4.85 12.23 -3.27
N SER A 171 -5.49 12.14 -4.43
CA SER A 171 -5.83 13.29 -5.29
C SER A 171 -7.14 13.04 -6.02
N ALA A 172 -7.86 14.09 -6.42
CA ALA A 172 -9.09 13.98 -7.20
C ALA A 172 -8.83 13.25 -8.53
N GLY A 173 -9.18 11.96 -8.61
CA GLY A 173 -8.91 11.11 -9.78
C GLY A 173 -7.97 9.93 -9.53
N ARG A 174 -7.37 9.84 -8.33
CA ARG A 174 -6.50 8.72 -7.95
C ARG A 174 -7.20 7.81 -6.94
N VAL A 175 -7.15 6.51 -7.19
CA VAL A 175 -7.65 5.48 -6.27
C VAL A 175 -6.50 4.59 -5.84
N VAL A 176 -6.24 4.53 -4.53
CA VAL A 176 -5.19 3.71 -3.95
C VAL A 176 -5.75 2.36 -3.54
N ILE A 177 -5.20 1.28 -4.09
CA ILE A 177 -5.66 -0.10 -3.89
C ILE A 177 -4.48 -0.93 -3.34
N PRO A 178 -4.65 -1.62 -2.20
CA PRO A 178 -3.68 -2.64 -1.78
C PRO A 178 -3.61 -3.75 -2.83
N LEU A 179 -2.44 -4.03 -3.37
CA LEU A 179 -2.23 -5.06 -4.39
C LEU A 179 -2.73 -6.43 -3.89
N ALA A 180 -2.54 -6.72 -2.60
CA ALA A 180 -3.04 -7.94 -1.97
C ALA A 180 -4.58 -8.10 -1.98
N SER A 181 -5.35 -7.05 -2.29
CA SER A 181 -6.82 -7.13 -2.41
C SER A 181 -7.30 -7.43 -3.82
N VAL A 182 -6.45 -7.27 -4.84
CA VAL A 182 -6.84 -7.42 -6.26
C VAL A 182 -5.97 -8.43 -7.02
N ALA A 183 -4.76 -8.71 -6.55
CA ALA A 183 -3.85 -9.66 -7.17
C ALA A 183 -4.05 -11.09 -6.66
N LYS A 184 -3.82 -12.05 -7.55
CA LYS A 184 -3.72 -13.48 -7.26
C LYS A 184 -2.32 -13.96 -7.62
N LEU A 185 -1.92 -15.09 -7.03
CA LEU A 185 -0.66 -15.76 -7.32
C LEU A 185 -0.97 -17.21 -7.67
N ASP A 186 -0.62 -17.63 -8.88
CA ASP A 186 -0.77 -19.00 -9.37
C ASP A 186 0.51 -19.49 -10.05
N ALA A 187 0.44 -20.65 -10.72
CA ALA A 187 1.57 -21.29 -11.39
C ALA A 187 2.18 -20.45 -12.54
N GLN A 188 1.42 -19.53 -13.13
CA GLN A 188 1.89 -18.63 -14.20
C GLN A 188 2.47 -17.32 -13.65
N GLY A 189 2.35 -17.10 -12.33
CA GLY A 189 2.91 -15.96 -11.62
C GLY A 189 1.84 -15.11 -10.96
N LEU A 190 2.15 -13.83 -10.81
CA LEU A 190 1.21 -12.85 -10.27
C LEU A 190 0.29 -12.35 -11.37
N TRP A 191 -1.01 -12.33 -11.12
CA TRP A 191 -1.95 -11.80 -12.07
C TRP A 191 -3.08 -10.99 -11.44
N LEU A 192 -3.69 -10.14 -12.27
CA LEU A 192 -4.76 -9.22 -11.94
C LEU A 192 -5.88 -9.39 -12.95
N GLU A 193 -7.12 -9.48 -12.48
CA GLU A 193 -8.30 -9.36 -13.35
C GLU A 193 -8.55 -7.88 -13.63
N ARG A 194 -8.60 -7.52 -14.92
CA ARG A 194 -8.82 -6.12 -15.34
C ARG A 194 -10.18 -5.62 -14.85
N GLU A 195 -11.20 -6.46 -14.89
CA GLU A 195 -12.56 -6.17 -14.46
C GLU A 195 -12.59 -5.83 -12.97
N THR A 196 -11.99 -6.68 -12.13
CA THR A 196 -11.83 -6.45 -10.69
C THR A 196 -11.12 -5.13 -10.42
N LEU A 197 -10.05 -4.82 -11.16
CA LEU A 197 -9.33 -3.56 -11.01
C LEU A 197 -10.19 -2.34 -11.36
N ILE A 198 -10.96 -2.39 -12.45
CA ILE A 198 -11.88 -1.34 -12.87
C ILE A 198 -13.02 -1.18 -11.87
N GLU A 199 -13.59 -2.26 -11.35
CA GLU A 199 -14.63 -2.20 -10.33
C GLU A 199 -14.16 -1.48 -9.07
N HIS A 200 -12.99 -1.85 -8.55
CA HIS A 200 -12.39 -1.18 -7.40
C HIS A 200 -12.13 0.31 -7.67
N TYR A 201 -11.64 0.64 -8.87
CA TYR A 201 -11.47 2.02 -9.29
C TYR A 201 -12.80 2.79 -9.30
N LEU A 202 -13.85 2.25 -9.93
CA LEU A 202 -15.15 2.90 -10.01
C LEU A 202 -15.78 3.08 -8.63
N ARG A 203 -15.69 2.07 -7.74
CA ARG A 203 -16.11 2.18 -6.34
C ARG A 203 -15.35 3.29 -5.61
N GLY A 204 -14.02 3.32 -5.73
CA GLY A 204 -13.17 4.33 -5.11
C GLY A 204 -13.48 5.76 -5.60
N VAL A 205 -13.62 5.96 -6.91
CA VAL A 205 -13.98 7.29 -7.45
C VAL A 205 -15.40 7.68 -7.03
N ASN A 206 -16.35 6.74 -6.97
CA ASN A 206 -17.68 7.01 -6.45
C ASN A 206 -17.65 7.39 -4.97
N GLN A 207 -16.79 6.75 -4.16
CA GLN A 207 -16.60 7.09 -2.76
C GLN A 207 -15.98 8.49 -2.60
N ALA A 208 -14.95 8.82 -3.38
CA ALA A 208 -14.34 10.16 -3.41
C ALA A 208 -15.35 11.22 -3.89
N ARG A 209 -16.16 10.90 -4.90
CA ARG A 209 -17.24 11.79 -5.36
C ARG A 209 -18.32 11.95 -4.30
N LYS A 210 -18.69 10.90 -3.56
CA LYS A 210 -19.59 11.02 -2.39
C LYS A 210 -18.99 11.96 -1.35
N LEU A 211 -17.71 11.83 -1.02
CA LEU A 211 -17.00 12.75 -0.11
C LEU A 211 -17.05 14.20 -0.61
N LEU A 212 -16.81 14.45 -1.91
CA LEU A 212 -16.85 15.80 -2.51
C LEU A 212 -18.27 16.37 -2.66
N LEU A 213 -19.26 15.51 -2.92
CA LEU A 213 -20.68 15.86 -2.98
C LEU A 213 -21.31 16.00 -1.60
N HIS A 214 -20.62 15.60 -0.54
CA HIS A 214 -20.99 15.98 0.81
C HIS A 214 -20.47 17.40 1.01
N PRO A 215 -21.36 18.42 0.99
CA PRO A 215 -20.93 19.79 1.09
C PRO A 215 -20.08 19.91 2.36
N THR A 216 -18.87 20.44 2.22
CA THR A 216 -18.13 21.03 3.34
C THR A 216 -19.13 21.90 4.07
N LEU A 217 -19.44 21.51 5.30
CA LEU A 217 -20.43 22.19 6.13
C LEU A 217 -20.06 23.67 6.14
N LYS A 218 -20.97 24.51 5.63
CA LYS A 218 -20.74 25.95 5.71
C LYS A 218 -20.67 26.31 7.18
N SER A 219 -19.66 27.11 7.52
CA SER A 219 -19.26 27.55 8.87
C SER A 219 -20.40 28.13 9.74
N ASP A 220 -21.56 28.41 9.16
CA ASP A 220 -22.64 29.18 9.79
C ASP A 220 -23.74 28.31 10.40
N GLN A 221 -23.57 26.98 10.42
CA GLN A 221 -24.51 26.06 11.06
C GLN A 221 -24.00 25.72 12.46
N HIS A 222 -24.76 26.07 13.51
CA HIS A 222 -24.42 25.82 14.92
C HIS A 222 -24.39 24.32 15.25
N LEU A 223 -23.30 23.67 14.85
CA LEU A 223 -22.90 22.36 15.36
C LEU A 223 -22.00 22.61 16.58
N TRP A 224 -22.17 21.81 17.62
CA TRP A 224 -21.30 21.85 18.81
C TRP A 224 -19.98 21.09 18.58
N PHE A 225 -19.77 20.59 17.37
CA PHE A 225 -18.53 19.99 16.87
C PHE A 225 -18.18 20.58 15.50
N GLU A 226 -16.92 20.47 15.11
CA GLU A 226 -16.44 20.95 13.81
C GLU A 226 -15.88 19.82 12.95
N LEU A 227 -16.04 19.97 11.64
CA LEU A 227 -15.47 19.05 10.66
C LEU A 227 -14.48 19.77 9.77
N GLY A 228 -13.31 19.16 9.62
CA GLY A 228 -12.27 19.64 8.72
C GLY A 228 -12.63 19.50 7.24
N PRO A 229 -11.81 20.07 6.36
CA PRO A 229 -11.90 19.86 4.91
C PRO A 229 -11.98 18.36 4.57
N ASP A 230 -12.84 18.01 3.62
CA ASP A 230 -13.11 16.62 3.19
C ASP A 230 -13.53 15.67 4.33
N ASN A 231 -14.00 16.20 5.46
CA ASN A 231 -14.29 15.47 6.68
C ASN A 231 -13.07 14.66 7.18
N ALA A 232 -11.85 15.19 6.99
CA ALA A 232 -10.61 14.51 7.35
C ALA A 232 -10.34 14.46 8.86
N TRP A 233 -10.93 15.37 9.63
CA TRP A 233 -10.88 15.39 11.07
C TRP A 233 -12.21 15.90 11.64
N LEU A 234 -12.49 15.50 12.87
CA LEU A 234 -13.61 15.92 13.69
C LEU A 234 -13.03 16.56 14.95
N ARG A 235 -13.45 17.79 15.26
CA ARG A 235 -13.12 18.45 16.53
C ARG A 235 -14.36 18.51 17.40
N VAL A 236 -14.25 17.97 18.60
CA VAL A 236 -15.26 18.04 19.65
C VAL A 236 -14.60 18.72 20.84
N ASN A 237 -15.11 19.87 21.27
CA ASN A 237 -14.48 20.68 22.31
C ASN A 237 -13.00 20.96 21.99
N SER A 238 -12.09 20.63 22.90
CA SER A 238 -10.63 20.76 22.72
C SER A 238 -9.98 19.57 21.99
N ARG A 239 -10.74 18.53 21.66
CA ARG A 239 -10.22 17.27 21.14
C ARG A 239 -10.40 17.15 19.63
N THR A 240 -9.31 16.94 18.91
CA THR A 240 -9.32 16.67 17.47
C THR A 240 -9.06 15.18 17.21
N VAL A 241 -10.00 14.53 16.52
CA VAL A 241 -9.90 13.14 16.08
C VAL A 241 -9.74 13.10 14.57
N ARG A 242 -8.69 12.43 14.10
CA ARG A 242 -8.47 12.22 12.67
C ARG A 242 -9.38 11.09 12.16
N LEU A 243 -10.07 11.34 11.05
CA LEU A 243 -11.06 10.43 10.48
C LEU A 243 -10.49 9.71 9.25
N TRP A 244 -10.58 8.38 9.24
CA TRP A 244 -9.95 7.55 8.23
C TRP A 244 -10.96 6.80 7.36
N GLY A 245 -10.72 6.78 6.04
CA GLY A 245 -11.49 5.97 5.10
C GLY A 245 -13.01 6.18 5.22
N LYS A 246 -13.75 5.12 5.55
CA LYS A 246 -15.22 5.16 5.68
C LYS A 246 -15.71 5.94 6.92
N GLN A 247 -14.86 6.22 7.91
CA GLN A 247 -15.22 7.06 9.08
C GLN A 247 -15.57 8.49 8.64
N ARG A 248 -14.90 9.02 7.63
CA ARG A 248 -15.17 10.35 7.07
C ARG A 248 -16.61 10.49 6.60
N LEU A 249 -17.07 9.50 5.82
CA LEU A 249 -18.45 9.43 5.32
C LEU A 249 -19.46 9.15 6.44
N PHE A 250 -19.07 8.32 7.41
CA PHE A 250 -19.90 7.98 8.56
C PHE A 250 -20.20 9.22 9.41
N VAL A 251 -19.18 9.98 9.78
CA VAL A 251 -19.34 11.23 10.54
C VAL A 251 -20.06 12.30 9.70
N ALA A 252 -19.78 12.38 8.39
CA ALA A 252 -20.52 13.27 7.50
C ALA A 252 -22.02 12.91 7.39
N SER A 253 -22.41 11.64 7.57
CA SER A 253 -23.83 11.23 7.65
C SER A 253 -24.46 11.69 8.96
N ILE A 254 -23.75 11.54 10.09
CA ILE A 254 -24.21 12.02 11.40
C ILE A 254 -24.38 13.55 11.40
N ALA A 255 -23.39 14.28 10.88
CA ALA A 255 -23.45 15.74 10.84
C ALA A 255 -24.64 16.25 10.01
N ARG A 256 -24.97 15.59 8.89
CA ARG A 256 -26.17 15.91 8.10
C ARG A 256 -27.47 15.68 8.85
N ALA A 257 -27.54 14.66 9.71
CA ALA A 257 -28.69 14.44 10.56
C ALA A 257 -28.87 15.65 11.50
N HIS A 258 -27.79 16.09 12.16
CA HIS A 258 -27.82 17.25 13.05
C HIS A 258 -28.28 18.53 12.34
N ILE A 259 -27.79 18.81 11.13
CA ILE A 259 -28.23 19.99 10.34
C ILE A 259 -29.73 19.93 10.02
N ARG A 260 -30.28 18.73 9.88
CA ARG A 260 -31.72 18.49 9.66
C ARG A 260 -32.49 18.45 10.98
N ASN A 261 -31.91 18.94 12.08
CA ASN A 261 -32.45 18.89 13.43
C ASN A 261 -32.76 17.46 13.92
N GLN A 262 -31.99 16.48 13.46
CA GLN A 262 -32.03 15.10 13.95
C GLN A 262 -30.79 14.87 14.82
N PRO A 263 -30.91 14.95 16.15
CA PRO A 263 -29.76 14.85 17.04
C PRO A 263 -29.10 13.47 16.98
N HIS A 264 -29.87 12.43 16.66
CA HIS A 264 -29.36 11.08 16.50
C HIS A 264 -29.70 10.54 15.11
N ARG A 265 -28.72 9.91 14.45
CA ARG A 265 -28.87 9.26 13.15
C ARG A 265 -29.08 7.77 13.35
N ARG A 266 -29.96 7.13 12.58
CA ARG A 266 -30.05 5.66 12.57
C ARG A 266 -28.71 5.07 12.16
N LEU A 267 -28.20 4.13 12.94
CA LEU A 267 -26.90 3.49 12.69
C LEU A 267 -26.86 2.82 11.32
N ALA A 268 -27.92 2.07 10.97
CA ALA A 268 -28.02 1.39 9.68
C ALA A 268 -27.85 2.37 8.51
N ASP A 269 -28.50 3.53 8.59
CA ASP A 269 -28.41 4.53 7.54
C ASP A 269 -27.00 5.15 7.45
N ALA A 270 -26.38 5.45 8.59
CA ALA A 270 -25.00 5.99 8.62
C ALA A 270 -23.98 4.98 8.06
N VAL A 271 -24.16 3.69 8.34
CA VAL A 271 -23.34 2.59 7.82
C VAL A 271 -23.52 2.46 6.29
N ASN A 272 -24.76 2.50 5.81
CA ASN A 272 -25.10 2.43 4.40
C ASN A 272 -24.58 3.65 3.62
N ASP A 273 -24.77 4.86 4.15
CA ASP A 273 -24.27 6.10 3.56
C ASP A 273 -22.74 6.09 3.42
N ALA A 274 -22.05 5.55 4.44
CA ALA A 274 -20.60 5.38 4.45
C ALA A 274 -20.09 4.21 3.59
N GLY A 275 -20.99 3.39 3.05
CA GLY A 275 -20.67 2.28 2.16
C GLY A 275 -19.91 1.15 2.84
N TYR A 276 -20.16 0.87 4.11
CA TYR A 276 -19.68 -0.39 4.73
C TYR A 276 -20.43 -1.57 4.06
N GLU A 277 -19.69 -2.59 3.61
CA GLU A 277 -20.23 -3.80 2.96
C GLU A 277 -20.09 -4.99 3.93
N GLY A 278 -21.03 -5.94 3.93
CA GLY A 278 -21.04 -7.13 4.81
C GLY A 278 -21.57 -6.87 6.23
N ASP A 279 -21.59 -7.91 7.08
CA ASP A 279 -22.06 -7.96 8.49
C ASP A 279 -21.34 -7.01 9.48
N VAL A 280 -20.98 -5.80 9.04
CA VAL A 280 -20.52 -4.72 9.92
C VAL A 280 -21.73 -4.17 10.66
N ARG A 281 -22.12 -4.87 11.74
CA ARG A 281 -23.29 -4.55 12.58
C ARG A 281 -22.95 -3.87 13.89
N SER A 282 -21.66 -3.67 14.21
CA SER A 282 -21.25 -3.21 15.54
C SER A 282 -20.26 -2.04 15.53
N LEU A 283 -20.38 -1.18 16.55
CA LEU A 283 -19.47 -0.08 16.84
C LEU A 283 -18.00 -0.56 16.90
N HIS A 284 -17.73 -1.79 17.35
CA HIS A 284 -16.36 -2.28 17.51
C HIS A 284 -15.62 -2.48 16.17
N GLN A 285 -16.36 -2.71 15.08
CA GLN A 285 -15.82 -2.85 13.74
C GLN A 285 -15.62 -1.48 13.06
N ILE A 286 -16.51 -0.52 13.33
CA ILE A 286 -16.48 0.85 12.78
C ILE A 286 -15.50 1.74 13.56
N CYS A 287 -15.45 1.55 14.88
CA CYS A 287 -14.66 2.29 15.86
C CYS A 287 -13.59 1.39 16.50
N SER A 288 -12.81 0.71 15.65
CA SER A 288 -11.67 -0.10 16.10
C SER A 288 -10.58 0.73 16.78
N ARG A 289 -10.52 2.04 16.49
CA ARG A 289 -9.63 2.98 17.16
C ARG A 289 -10.31 3.62 18.36
N ARG A 290 -9.59 3.62 19.49
CA ARG A 290 -10.06 4.12 20.79
C ARG A 290 -10.42 5.61 20.74
N ASP A 291 -9.59 6.42 20.09
CA ASP A 291 -9.79 7.86 19.90
C ASP A 291 -11.13 8.20 19.25
N PHE A 292 -11.50 7.46 18.20
CA PHE A 292 -12.77 7.64 17.50
C PHE A 292 -13.96 7.10 18.29
N ARG A 293 -13.79 6.00 19.03
CA ARG A 293 -14.84 5.41 19.87
C ARG A 293 -15.28 6.35 21.00
N GLU A 294 -14.34 7.12 21.54
CA GLU A 294 -14.59 8.04 22.66
C GLU A 294 -15.44 9.25 22.26
N VAL A 295 -15.45 9.63 20.97
CA VAL A 295 -16.23 10.79 20.47
C VAL A 295 -17.56 10.40 19.80
N ILE A 296 -17.85 9.10 19.68
CA ILE A 296 -19.08 8.60 19.04
C ILE A 296 -19.98 7.91 20.07
N GLY A 297 -21.22 8.38 20.18
CA GLY A 297 -22.28 7.80 21.00
C GLY A 297 -23.11 6.83 20.19
N ILE A 298 -23.44 5.66 20.76
CA ILE A 298 -24.38 4.70 20.18
C ILE A 298 -25.25 4.12 21.29
N ALA A 299 -26.56 4.13 21.05
CA ALA A 299 -27.58 3.49 21.86
C ALA A 299 -28.81 3.22 21.00
N ASP A 300 -29.53 2.13 21.28
CA ASP A 300 -30.85 1.81 20.71
C ASP A 300 -30.93 1.88 19.17
N GLY A 301 -29.85 1.51 18.47
CA GLY A 301 -29.78 1.54 17.01
C GLY A 301 -29.53 2.93 16.40
N PHE A 302 -29.24 3.92 17.23
CA PHE A 302 -28.87 5.28 16.84
C PHE A 302 -27.40 5.57 17.10
N VAL A 303 -26.88 6.57 16.38
CA VAL A 303 -25.52 7.07 16.49
C VAL A 303 -25.50 8.60 16.47
N TRP A 304 -24.65 9.20 17.30
CA TRP A 304 -24.42 10.63 17.38
C TRP A 304 -22.96 10.93 17.72
N ILE A 305 -22.55 12.18 17.62
CA ILE A 305 -21.27 12.65 18.17
C ILE A 305 -21.52 12.98 19.64
N ARG A 306 -20.61 12.64 20.57
CA ARG A 306 -20.81 12.87 22.01
C ARG A 306 -20.50 14.30 22.44
N ASP A 307 -21.42 14.97 23.12
CA ASP A 307 -21.24 16.33 23.66
C ASP A 307 -20.43 16.37 24.96
N ASP A 308 -20.31 15.23 25.63
CA ASP A 308 -19.73 15.05 26.98
C ASP A 308 -18.27 14.58 27.01
N VAL A 309 -17.52 14.74 25.90
CA VAL A 309 -16.11 14.30 25.87
C VAL A 309 -15.25 15.25 26.71
N GLN A 310 -15.04 14.88 27.98
CA GLN A 310 -14.04 15.45 28.90
C GLN A 310 -12.67 14.79 28.72
#